data_AF-A0A3D3G6E1-F1
#
_entry.id   AF-A0A3D3G6E1-F1
#
_cell.length_a   1.000
_cell.length_b   1.000
_cell.length_c   1.000
_cell.angle_alpha   90.00
_cell.angle_beta   90.00
_cell.angle_gamma   90.00
#
_symmetry.space_group_name_H-M   'P 1'
#
loop_
_entity.id
_entity.type
_entity.pdbx_description
1 polymer ?
#
loop_
_entity_poly.entity_id
_entity_poly.type
_entity_poly.pdbx_seq_one_letter_code
_entity_poly.pdbx_strand_id
1 'polypeptide(L)' 'MTTDDKQRITLFINPSIVKQARAQAVVEDLSLTSLVENALINYLPKETVIKKADIKVDIGP' A
#
# COMPACT_ATOMS: atom_id res chain seq x y z
N MET A 1 1.46 -26.11 -9.41
CA MET A 1 2.00 -25.28 -8.31
C MET A 1 1.25 -23.96 -8.33
N THR A 2 0.54 -23.63 -7.27
CA THR A 2 -0.15 -22.33 -7.14
C THR A 2 0.89 -21.28 -6.77
N THR A 3 1.27 -20.45 -7.74
CA THR A 3 2.18 -19.31 -7.56
C THR A 3 1.41 -18.16 -6.91
N ASP A 4 1.37 -18.10 -5.58
CA ASP A 4 0.86 -16.93 -4.87
C ASP A 4 2.05 -16.02 -4.53
N ASP A 5 2.38 -15.11 -5.45
CA ASP A 5 3.52 -14.20 -5.35
C ASP A 5 3.26 -13.01 -4.39
N LYS A 6 2.18 -13.07 -3.60
CA LYS A 6 1.81 -12.00 -2.66
C LYS A 6 2.69 -12.02 -1.41
N GLN A 7 3.20 -10.84 -1.03
CA GLN A 7 3.99 -10.66 0.18
C GLN A 7 3.14 -10.14 1.35
N ARG A 8 3.27 -10.77 2.53
CA ARG A 8 2.65 -10.27 3.77
C ARG A 8 3.43 -9.08 4.32
N ILE A 9 2.72 -7.97 4.58
CA ILE A 9 3.28 -6.74 5.15
C ILE A 9 2.54 -6.42 6.46
N THR A 10 3.27 -5.94 7.47
CA THR A 10 2.70 -5.43 8.73
C THR A 10 2.84 -3.91 8.77
N LEU A 11 1.73 -3.19 9.01
CA LEU A 11 1.71 -1.73 9.07
C LEU A 11 0.88 -1.26 10.28
N PHE A 12 1.31 -0.19 10.94
CA PHE A 12 0.51 0.51 11.95
C PHE A 12 -0.34 1.59 11.27
N ILE A 13 -1.66 1.52 11.46
CA ILE A 13 -2.64 2.39 10.79
C ILE A 13 -3.62 2.92 11.85
N ASN A 14 -4.18 4.10 11.64
CA ASN A 14 -5.24 4.63 12.49
C ASN A 14 -6.42 3.60 12.59
N PRO A 15 -6.86 3.22 13.80
CA PRO A 15 -7.91 2.22 13.99
C PRO A 15 -9.24 2.55 13.27
N SER A 16 -9.59 3.83 13.16
CA SER A 16 -10.80 4.27 12.47
C SER A 16 -10.77 3.95 10.99
N ILE A 17 -9.59 4.06 10.35
CA ILE A 17 -9.40 3.71 8.94
C ILE A 17 -9.56 2.20 8.75
N VAL A 18 -8.98 1.39 9.63
CA VAL A 18 -9.11 -0.08 9.57
C VAL A 18 -10.57 -0.50 9.73
N LYS A 19 -11.31 0.14 10.63
CA LYS A 19 -12.73 -0.13 10.85
C LYS A 19 -13.56 0.18 9.59
N GLN A 20 -13.33 1.33 8.98
CA GLN A 20 -14.00 1.72 7.74
C GLN A 20 -13.67 0.77 6.59
N ALA A 21 -12.39 0.45 6.38
CA ALA A 21 -11.95 -0.45 5.32
C ALA A 21 -12.56 -1.85 5.47
N ARG A 22 -12.68 -2.38 6.69
CA ARG A 22 -13.36 -3.66 6.95
C ARG A 22 -14.85 -3.61 6.58
N ALA A 23 -15.55 -2.54 6.96
CA ALA A 23 -16.95 -2.37 6.62
C ALA A 23 -17.15 -2.30 5.10
N GLN A 24 -16.29 -1.55 4.41
CA GLN A 24 -16.32 -1.45 2.94
C GLN A 24 -16.04 -2.81 2.27
N ALA A 25 -15.04 -3.56 2.75
CA ALA A 25 -14.72 -4.88 2.21
C ALA A 25 -15.93 -5.84 2.29
N VAL A 26 -16.71 -5.79 3.38
CA VAL A 26 -17.93 -6.60 3.52
C VAL A 26 -19.02 -6.15 2.55
N VAL A 27 -19.22 -4.84 2.37
CA VAL A 27 -20.23 -4.30 1.44
C VAL A 27 -19.92 -4.68 -0.01
N GLU A 28 -18.63 -4.72 -0.37
CA GLU A 28 -18.16 -5.05 -1.72
C GLU A 28 -17.94 -6.56 -1.95
N ASP A 29 -18.20 -7.41 -0.95
CA ASP A 29 -17.91 -8.86 -0.98
C ASP A 29 -16.44 -9.17 -1.34
N LEU A 30 -15.51 -8.34 -0.83
CA LEU A 30 -14.08 -8.45 -1.02
C LEU A 30 -13.36 -8.81 0.28
N SER A 31 -12.18 -9.41 0.16
CA SER A 31 -11.27 -9.50 1.30
C SER A 31 -10.64 -8.13 1.61
N LEU A 32 -10.30 -7.87 2.87
CA LEU A 32 -9.57 -6.64 3.25
C LEU A 32 -8.25 -6.52 2.47
N THR A 33 -7.57 -7.62 2.20
CA THR A 33 -6.34 -7.65 1.39
C THR A 33 -6.60 -7.16 -0.02
N SER A 34 -7.64 -7.67 -0.68
CA SER A 34 -8.03 -7.27 -2.03
C SER A 34 -8.44 -5.80 -2.11
N LEU A 35 -9.20 -5.32 -1.11
CA LEU A 35 -9.62 -3.92 -1.04
C LEU A 35 -8.39 -2.99 -0.93
N VAL A 36 -7.45 -3.32 -0.05
CA VAL A 36 -6.23 -2.52 0.14
C VAL A 36 -5.34 -2.56 -1.09
N GLU A 37 -5.17 -3.72 -1.71
CA GLU A 37 -4.40 -3.89 -2.96
C GLU A 37 -4.98 -3.03 -4.09
N ASN A 38 -6.30 -3.07 -4.30
CA ASN A 38 -6.99 -2.23 -5.29
C ASN A 38 -6.81 -0.74 -4.98
N ALA A 39 -6.94 -0.34 -3.72
CA ALA A 39 -6.75 1.05 -3.30
C ALA A 39 -5.32 1.54 -3.55
N LEU A 40 -4.32 0.70 -3.28
CA LEU A 40 -2.91 1.01 -3.56
C LEU A 40 -2.67 1.14 -5.06
N ILE A 41 -3.14 0.20 -5.88
CA ILE A 41 -3.01 0.26 -7.35
C ILE A 41 -3.66 1.53 -7.90
N ASN A 42 -4.86 1.88 -7.43
CA ASN A 42 -5.56 3.10 -7.85
C ASN A 42 -4.83 4.38 -7.42
N TYR A 43 -4.04 4.32 -6.33
CA TYR A 43 -3.24 5.44 -5.86
C TYR A 43 -1.88 5.53 -6.57
N LEU A 44 -1.41 4.46 -7.21
CA LEU A 44 -0.15 4.50 -7.96
C LEU A 44 -0.29 5.45 -9.15
N PRO A 45 0.73 6.29 -9.41
CA PRO A 45 0.75 7.11 -10.61
C PRO A 45 0.82 6.23 -11.86
N LYS A 46 0.18 6.67 -12.95
CA LYS A 46 0.24 5.96 -14.26
C LYS A 46 1.68 5.75 -14.74
N GLU A 47 2.57 6.66 -14.38
CA GLU A 47 4.00 6.54 -14.58
C GLU A 47 4.72 6.76 -13.24
N THR A 48 5.37 5.70 -12.74
CA THR A 48 6.22 5.80 -11.55
C THR A 48 7.57 6.38 -11.96
N VAL A 49 7.72 7.70 -11.92
CA VAL A 49 9.03 8.34 -12.11
C VAL A 49 9.86 8.19 -10.82
N ILE A 50 10.62 7.10 -10.72
CA ILE A 50 11.61 6.94 -9.66
C ILE A 50 12.77 7.90 -9.96
N LYS A 51 12.69 9.14 -9.46
CA LYS A 51 13.82 10.07 -9.49
C LYS A 51 14.79 9.63 -8.40
N LYS A 52 16.00 9.23 -8.79
CA LYS A 52 17.10 9.07 -7.84
C LYS A 52 17.31 10.43 -7.18
N ALA A 53 17.03 10.55 -5.89
CA ALA A 53 17.37 11.75 -5.16
C ALA A 53 18.89 11.78 -5.05
N ASP A 54 19.54 12.76 -5.68
CA ASP A 54 20.93 13.09 -5.41
C ASP A 54 20.99 13.73 -4.02
N ILE A 55 21.01 12.88 -2.99
CA ILE A 55 21.17 13.30 -1.60
C ILE A 55 22.63 13.73 -1.45
N LYS A 56 22.89 15.04 -1.56
CA LYS A 56 24.16 15.61 -1.10
C LYS A 56 24.18 15.51 0.41
N VAL A 57 24.91 14.52 0.93
CA VAL A 57 25.24 14.46 2.36
C VAL A 57 26.28 15.54 2.60
N ASP A 58 25.88 16.63 3.24
CA ASP A 58 26.82 17.64 3.73
C ASP A 58 27.43 17.09 5.02
N ILE A 59 28.59 16.44 4.89
CA ILE A 59 29.40 16.04 6.05
C ILE A 59 30.25 17.26 6.39
N GLY A 60 29.73 18.08 7.30
CA GLY A 60 30.50 19.17 7.90
C GLY A 60 31.73 18.65 8.64
N PRO A 61 32.77 19.49 8.82
CA PRO A 61 34.07 19.10 9.37
C PRO A 61 34.01 18.60 10.81
#